data_AF-A0A847C515-F1
#
_entry.id   AF-A0A847C515-F1
#
_cell.length_a   1.000
_cell.length_b   1.000
_cell.length_c   1.000
_cell.angle_alpha   90.00
_cell.angle_beta   90.00
_cell.angle_gamma   90.00
#
_symmetry.space_group_name_H-M   'P 1'
#
loop_
_entity.id
_entity.type
_entity.pdbx_description
1 polymer ?
#
loop_
_entity_poly.entity_id
_entity_poly.type
_entity_poly.pdbx_seq_one_letter_code
_entity_poly.pdbx_strand_id
1 'polypeptide(L)'
;MWRWDQGRLLYFQYDVLKEIAKVLVKFDNADISACEQLFRNTLVSETGMPFLPVSYTIKRNYSRVFQCSFLASFLGNRIVVTDICRDLANSDGKIKSVDDYLFNYVSKFRFPFPAFDNYNSAEQRVYPFCAIIKFLIARQEMDIEAKASLDDIFTYIIGNNCTGFEDIDYFKALKPVEYRYTDTERRQLREMVIFVSQLSVLKVYGGYLYLDEINENAKAEMLSQFLKPENRFPKAERIEEFLEMTSITKKIIIPTFEVFTADPADVEFIEGNKKRVEHFRVERSGLLRKYYRQVNPTPVCCACGAAMSTRYPWTDYMLDIHHLLPLSSSVAISSHGTSLADIVGLCPSCHRAVHMYYRKWLKANEQSDFKTKQEAHDVFLQATKEIA
;
A
#
# COMPACT_ATOMS: atom_id res chain seq x y z
N MET A 1 -4.98 -2.42 22.54
CA MET A 1 -5.78 -3.06 21.46
C MET A 1 -5.54 -2.32 20.16
N TRP A 2 -5.06 -3.01 19.13
CA TRP A 2 -4.86 -2.40 17.81
C TRP A 2 -6.20 -2.32 17.08
N ARG A 3 -6.73 -1.11 16.94
CA ARG A 3 -8.04 -0.85 16.35
C ARG A 3 -7.93 -0.43 14.89
N TRP A 4 -8.75 -1.05 14.05
CA TRP A 4 -8.90 -0.72 12.64
C TRP A 4 -10.28 -1.11 12.17
N ASP A 5 -11.23 -0.18 12.20
CA ASP A 5 -12.64 -0.55 12.08
C ASP A 5 -13.25 -0.02 10.81
N GLN A 6 -13.12 -0.73 9.68
CA GLN A 6 -13.75 -0.27 8.44
C GLN A 6 -14.48 -1.32 7.62
N GLY A 7 -14.08 -2.60 7.60
CA GLY A 7 -14.77 -3.60 6.77
C GLY A 7 -14.87 -3.22 5.28
N ARG A 8 -14.06 -2.25 4.84
CA ARG A 8 -14.13 -1.54 3.55
C ARG A 8 -12.75 -1.38 2.96
N LEU A 9 -11.99 -2.46 2.92
CA LEU A 9 -10.59 -2.45 2.46
C LEU A 9 -10.40 -1.81 1.08
N LEU A 10 -11.38 -1.93 0.18
CA LEU A 10 -11.34 -1.33 -1.15
C LEU A 10 -11.18 0.21 -1.12
N TYR A 11 -11.70 0.87 -0.08
CA TYR A 11 -11.61 2.33 0.07
C TYR A 11 -10.20 2.77 0.47
N PHE A 12 -9.39 1.83 0.98
CA PHE A 12 -8.02 2.05 1.40
C PHE A 12 -7.00 1.69 0.32
N GLN A 13 -7.45 1.29 -0.88
CA GLN A 13 -6.55 1.13 -2.01
C GLN A 13 -5.94 2.49 -2.37
N TYR A 14 -4.62 2.55 -2.56
CA TYR A 14 -3.89 3.79 -2.77
C TYR A 14 -4.48 4.68 -3.87
N ASP A 15 -4.83 4.10 -5.01
CA ASP A 15 -5.44 4.85 -6.12
C ASP A 15 -6.80 5.45 -5.74
N VAL A 16 -7.61 4.71 -4.98
CA VAL A 16 -8.90 5.19 -4.46
C VAL A 16 -8.69 6.31 -3.45
N LEU A 17 -7.70 6.18 -2.56
CA LEU A 17 -7.35 7.22 -1.58
C LEU A 17 -6.90 8.51 -2.27
N LYS A 18 -6.21 8.42 -3.41
CA LYS A 18 -5.81 9.57 -4.21
C LYS A 18 -7.01 10.30 -4.82
N GLU A 19 -7.98 9.57 -5.37
CA GLU A 19 -9.22 10.18 -5.86
C GLU A 19 -10.06 10.77 -4.71
N ILE A 20 -10.13 10.09 -3.57
CA ILE A 20 -10.76 10.63 -2.35
C ILE A 20 -10.09 11.95 -1.94
N ALA A 21 -8.75 12.02 -1.95
CA ALA A 21 -8.00 13.22 -1.60
C ALA A 21 -8.34 14.40 -2.53
N LYS A 22 -8.40 14.17 -3.84
CA LYS A 22 -8.83 15.20 -4.81
C LYS A 22 -10.22 15.72 -4.53
N VAL A 23 -11.15 14.85 -4.13
CA VAL A 23 -12.50 15.28 -3.73
C VAL A 23 -12.44 16.08 -2.43
N LEU A 24 -11.76 15.58 -1.40
CA LEU A 24 -11.68 16.20 -0.08
C LEU A 24 -11.17 17.65 -0.14
N VAL A 25 -10.14 17.92 -0.94
CA VAL A 25 -9.59 19.28 -1.09
C VAL A 25 -10.61 20.27 -1.68
N LYS A 26 -11.55 19.81 -2.53
CA LYS A 26 -12.64 20.66 -3.06
C LYS A 26 -13.63 21.10 -1.98
N PHE A 27 -13.73 20.36 -0.88
CA PHE A 27 -14.65 20.61 0.23
C PHE A 27 -13.94 21.08 1.50
N ASP A 28 -12.65 21.40 1.45
CA ASP A 28 -11.90 21.81 2.63
C ASP A 28 -12.55 23.01 3.35
N ASN A 29 -12.67 22.91 4.67
CA ASN A 29 -13.40 23.83 5.56
C ASN A 29 -14.89 24.01 5.27
N ALA A 30 -15.48 23.27 4.32
CA ALA A 30 -16.91 23.33 4.05
C ALA A 30 -17.72 22.75 5.22
N ASP A 31 -18.85 23.38 5.52
CA ASP A 31 -19.86 22.80 6.41
C ASP A 31 -20.65 21.72 5.67
N ILE A 32 -20.42 20.46 6.04
CA ILE A 32 -21.00 19.31 5.35
C ILE A 32 -22.53 19.30 5.45
N SER A 33 -23.11 19.86 6.52
CA SER A 33 -24.57 19.90 6.66
C SER A 33 -25.26 20.72 5.55
N ALA A 34 -24.55 21.67 4.96
CA ALA A 34 -25.04 22.51 3.86
C ALA A 34 -24.81 21.89 2.47
N CYS A 35 -23.92 20.90 2.33
CA CYS A 35 -23.51 20.36 1.04
C CYS A 35 -23.46 18.83 0.97
N GLU A 36 -24.09 18.12 1.91
CA GLU A 36 -23.93 16.68 2.09
C GLU A 36 -24.24 15.87 0.83
N GLN A 37 -25.31 16.20 0.11
CA GLN A 37 -25.69 15.49 -1.10
C GLN A 37 -24.70 15.75 -2.25
N LEU A 38 -24.23 17.00 -2.40
CA LEU A 38 -23.23 17.35 -3.40
C LEU A 38 -21.91 16.61 -3.09
N PHE A 39 -21.45 16.65 -1.85
CA PHE A 39 -20.23 15.98 -1.43
C PHE A 39 -20.32 14.45 -1.64
N ARG A 40 -21.45 13.84 -1.28
CA ARG A 40 -21.71 12.43 -1.53
C ARG A 40 -21.63 12.08 -3.02
N ASN A 41 -22.33 12.84 -3.87
CA ASN A 41 -22.37 12.59 -5.30
C ASN A 41 -20.98 12.69 -5.91
N THR A 42 -20.21 13.72 -5.54
CA THR A 42 -18.83 13.90 -6.01
C THR A 42 -17.92 12.76 -5.56
N LEU A 43 -18.02 12.28 -4.31
CA LEU A 43 -17.25 11.11 -3.85
C LEU A 43 -17.56 9.88 -4.70
N VAL A 44 -18.83 9.57 -4.92
CA VAL A 44 -19.23 8.38 -5.68
C VAL A 44 -18.78 8.48 -7.14
N SER A 45 -18.99 9.64 -7.79
CA SER A 45 -18.67 9.80 -9.22
C SER A 45 -17.17 9.76 -9.49
N GLU A 46 -16.35 10.36 -8.61
CA GLU A 46 -14.91 10.51 -8.85
C GLU A 46 -14.12 9.28 -8.41
N THR A 47 -14.58 8.57 -7.37
CA THR A 47 -13.86 7.39 -6.83
C THR A 47 -14.38 6.08 -7.39
N GLY A 48 -15.60 6.06 -7.96
CA GLY A 48 -16.31 4.83 -8.32
C GLY A 48 -16.72 3.96 -7.13
N MET A 49 -16.49 4.41 -5.89
CA MET A 49 -16.82 3.63 -4.69
C MET A 49 -18.30 3.78 -4.31
N PRO A 50 -18.99 2.68 -3.96
CA PRO A 50 -20.41 2.73 -3.69
C PRO A 50 -20.72 3.35 -2.32
N PHE A 51 -21.58 4.35 -2.24
CA PHE A 51 -22.01 4.90 -0.94
C PHE A 51 -23.10 4.02 -0.30
N LEU A 52 -22.69 3.01 0.47
CA LEU A 52 -23.60 2.14 1.21
C LEU A 52 -23.33 2.20 2.72
N PRO A 53 -24.34 2.02 3.59
CA PRO A 53 -25.77 2.17 3.30
C PRO A 53 -26.12 3.61 2.89
N VAL A 54 -27.08 3.76 1.98
CA VAL A 54 -27.50 5.07 1.44
C VAL A 54 -28.06 6.00 2.55
N SER A 55 -28.61 5.44 3.62
CA SER A 55 -29.16 6.20 4.76
C SER A 55 -28.09 6.83 5.66
N TYR A 56 -26.82 6.46 5.52
CA TYR A 56 -25.77 7.01 6.39
C TYR A 56 -25.39 8.42 6.00
N THR A 57 -25.00 9.23 6.98
CA THR A 57 -24.34 10.52 6.71
C THR A 57 -22.90 10.29 6.23
N ILE A 58 -22.31 11.26 5.54
CA ILE A 58 -20.89 11.24 5.13
C ILE A 58 -20.00 11.00 6.35
N LYS A 59 -20.27 11.71 7.46
CA LYS A 59 -19.50 11.56 8.70
C LYS A 59 -19.59 10.13 9.25
N ARG A 60 -20.80 9.52 9.29
CA ARG A 60 -20.97 8.14 9.73
C ARG A 60 -20.30 7.13 8.81
N ASN A 61 -20.29 7.42 7.51
CA ASN A 61 -19.90 6.48 6.48
C ASN A 61 -18.38 6.51 6.18
N TYR A 62 -17.76 7.70 6.15
CA TYR A 62 -16.39 7.90 5.69
C TYR A 62 -15.41 8.40 6.75
N SER A 63 -15.85 8.83 7.95
CA SER A 63 -14.95 9.46 8.93
C SER A 63 -13.71 8.60 9.23
N ARG A 64 -13.88 7.29 9.33
CA ARG A 64 -12.78 6.38 9.60
C ARG A 64 -11.93 6.11 8.37
N VAL A 65 -12.49 6.09 7.15
CA VAL A 65 -11.68 6.11 5.91
C VAL A 65 -10.77 7.33 5.96
N PHE A 66 -11.35 8.53 6.05
CA PHE A 66 -10.62 9.79 6.00
C PHE A 66 -9.56 9.91 7.10
N GLN A 67 -9.89 9.50 8.32
CA GLN A 67 -8.98 9.64 9.44
C GLN A 67 -7.90 8.55 9.45
N CYS A 68 -8.25 7.28 9.26
CA CYS A 68 -7.26 6.20 9.24
C CYS A 68 -6.34 6.28 8.03
N SER A 69 -6.73 6.92 6.93
CA SER A 69 -5.85 7.16 5.77
C SER A 69 -5.11 8.51 5.82
N PHE A 70 -5.18 9.25 6.93
CA PHE A 70 -4.54 10.56 7.12
C PHE A 70 -5.01 11.65 6.15
N LEU A 71 -6.22 11.56 5.60
CA LEU A 71 -6.70 12.52 4.59
C LEU A 71 -7.48 13.69 5.20
N ALA A 72 -8.39 13.43 6.14
CA ALA A 72 -9.19 14.49 6.73
C ALA A 72 -9.77 14.09 8.08
N SER A 73 -10.22 15.09 8.83
CA SER A 73 -11.01 14.92 10.04
C SER A 73 -12.17 15.91 10.06
N PHE A 74 -13.05 15.80 11.06
CA PHE A 74 -14.21 16.66 11.24
C PHE A 74 -14.03 17.55 12.45
N LEU A 75 -14.16 18.86 12.27
CA LEU A 75 -14.29 19.86 13.34
C LEU A 75 -15.76 20.30 13.40
N GLY A 76 -16.54 19.67 14.28
CA GLY A 76 -18.00 19.81 14.26
C GLY A 76 -18.60 19.22 12.98
N ASN A 77 -19.23 20.08 12.17
CA ASN A 77 -19.76 19.75 10.85
C ASN A 77 -18.81 20.15 9.70
N ARG A 78 -17.69 20.81 10.01
CA ARG A 78 -16.70 21.19 9.00
C ARG A 78 -15.74 20.05 8.76
N ILE A 79 -15.41 19.81 7.50
CA ILE A 79 -14.31 18.93 7.13
C ILE A 79 -13.01 19.73 7.11
N VAL A 80 -11.94 19.15 7.64
CA VAL A 80 -10.60 19.76 7.65
C VAL A 80 -9.65 18.77 7.02
N VAL A 81 -9.01 19.18 5.92
CA VAL A 81 -8.07 18.31 5.20
C VAL A 81 -6.64 18.48 5.73
N THR A 82 -5.87 17.40 5.69
CA THR A 82 -4.48 17.36 6.17
C THR A 82 -3.49 17.82 5.09
N ASP A 83 -2.24 18.07 5.47
CA ASP A 83 -1.16 18.32 4.50
C ASP A 83 -0.96 17.12 3.57
N ILE A 84 -1.00 15.89 4.12
CA ILE A 84 -0.90 14.64 3.33
C ILE A 84 -2.00 14.57 2.27
N CYS A 85 -3.23 14.95 2.60
CA CYS A 85 -4.33 14.99 1.64
C CYS A 85 -4.08 15.97 0.50
N ARG A 86 -3.64 17.19 0.84
CA ARG A 86 -3.33 18.22 -0.16
C ARG A 86 -2.20 17.79 -1.09
N ASP A 87 -1.16 17.18 -0.53
CA ASP A 87 -0.02 16.69 -1.32
C ASP A 87 -0.43 15.54 -2.24
N LEU A 88 -1.21 14.57 -1.74
CA LEU A 88 -1.72 13.45 -2.53
C LEU A 88 -2.67 13.88 -3.66
N ALA A 89 -3.49 14.91 -3.41
CA ALA A 89 -4.40 15.49 -4.40
C ALA A 89 -3.66 16.30 -5.48
N ASN A 90 -2.47 16.83 -5.17
CA ASN A 90 -1.70 17.68 -6.05
C ASN A 90 -0.86 16.85 -7.03
N SER A 91 -1.01 17.09 -8.35
CA SER A 91 -0.17 16.46 -9.37
C SER A 91 1.32 16.73 -9.17
N ASP A 92 1.66 17.87 -8.57
CA ASP A 92 3.03 18.31 -8.26
C ASP A 92 3.44 18.02 -6.81
N GLY A 93 2.61 17.32 -6.04
CA GLY A 93 2.91 16.90 -4.66
C GLY A 93 4.15 16.01 -4.56
N LYS A 94 4.73 15.88 -3.36
CA LYS A 94 5.94 15.07 -3.14
C LYS A 94 5.66 13.57 -3.12
N ILE A 95 4.47 13.16 -2.70
CA ILE A 95 4.00 11.77 -2.69
C ILE A 95 3.62 11.38 -4.12
N LYS A 96 4.43 10.55 -4.77
CA LYS A 96 4.22 10.12 -6.16
C LYS A 96 3.84 8.66 -6.30
N SER A 97 4.10 7.83 -5.29
CA SER A 97 3.78 6.39 -5.27
C SER A 97 3.13 5.96 -3.96
N VAL A 98 2.65 4.71 -3.95
CA VAL A 98 2.17 4.03 -2.74
C VAL A 98 3.24 3.96 -1.65
N ASP A 99 4.49 3.73 -2.01
CA ASP A 99 5.60 3.60 -1.09
C ASP A 99 5.92 4.95 -0.44
N ASP A 100 5.93 6.04 -1.21
CA ASP A 100 6.07 7.39 -0.67
C ASP A 100 5.01 7.66 0.41
N TYR A 101 3.77 7.28 0.13
CA TYR A 101 2.66 7.45 1.08
C TYR A 101 2.82 6.56 2.32
N LEU A 102 2.98 5.25 2.14
CA LEU A 102 2.96 4.29 3.23
C LEU A 102 4.21 4.35 4.10
N PHE A 103 5.39 4.63 3.56
CA PHE A 103 6.59 4.79 4.39
C PHE A 103 6.53 6.05 5.27
N ASN A 104 5.88 7.12 4.81
CA ASN A 104 5.58 8.27 5.65
C ASN A 104 4.44 7.98 6.65
N TYR A 105 3.52 7.09 6.31
CA TYR A 105 2.42 6.68 7.18
C TYR A 105 2.89 5.79 8.34
N VAL A 106 3.75 4.80 8.06
CA VAL A 106 4.19 3.76 9.02
C VAL A 106 4.83 4.34 10.27
N SER A 107 5.70 5.34 10.12
CA SER A 107 6.40 6.00 11.24
C SER A 107 5.50 6.93 12.06
N LYS A 108 4.31 7.25 11.56
CA LYS A 108 3.38 8.22 12.15
C LYS A 108 2.14 7.57 12.77
N PHE A 109 1.59 6.52 12.13
CA PHE A 109 0.40 5.85 12.63
C PHE A 109 0.71 5.12 13.94
N ARG A 110 -0.05 5.48 14.97
CA ARG A 110 0.15 4.96 16.32
C ARG A 110 -1.13 4.88 17.13
N PHE A 111 -1.10 4.04 18.14
CA PHE A 111 -2.02 4.08 19.26
C PHE A 111 -1.41 4.86 20.43
N PRO A 112 -2.23 5.50 21.29
CA PRO A 112 -3.63 5.83 21.02
C PRO A 112 -3.75 6.77 19.81
N PHE A 113 -4.73 6.52 18.95
CA PHE A 113 -4.89 7.25 17.70
C PHE A 113 -5.93 8.38 17.89
N PRO A 114 -5.60 9.66 17.62
CA PRO A 114 -6.51 10.80 17.87
C PRO A 114 -7.84 10.74 17.15
N ALA A 115 -7.96 9.97 16.07
CA ALA A 115 -9.22 9.75 15.39
C ALA A 115 -10.22 8.94 16.21
N PHE A 116 -9.76 8.14 17.18
CA PHE A 116 -10.61 7.28 18.00
C PHE A 116 -11.08 8.01 19.26
N ASP A 117 -12.28 7.65 19.71
CA ASP A 117 -12.98 8.40 20.77
C ASP A 117 -12.37 8.20 22.15
N ASN A 118 -11.60 7.14 22.34
CA ASN A 118 -10.82 6.86 23.54
C ASN A 118 -9.37 7.38 23.47
N TYR A 119 -9.11 8.40 22.65
CA TYR A 119 -7.78 8.98 22.57
C TYR A 119 -7.37 9.59 23.92
N ASN A 120 -6.19 9.18 24.41
CA ASN A 120 -5.62 9.68 25.64
C ASN A 120 -4.11 9.94 25.42
N SER A 121 -3.69 11.20 25.39
CA SER A 121 -2.30 11.57 25.10
C SER A 121 -1.28 11.04 26.12
N ALA A 122 -1.72 10.59 27.30
CA ALA A 122 -0.84 10.06 28.35
C ALA A 122 -0.55 8.55 28.22
N GLU A 123 -1.28 7.81 27.39
CA GLU A 123 -1.05 6.37 27.23
C GLU A 123 0.21 6.07 26.41
N GLN A 124 0.80 4.89 26.65
CA GLN A 124 1.98 4.43 25.93
C GLN A 124 1.72 4.38 24.43
N ARG A 125 2.67 4.91 23.67
CA ARG A 125 2.58 4.92 22.20
C ARG A 125 2.99 3.59 21.61
N VAL A 126 2.17 3.09 20.69
CA VAL A 126 2.43 1.85 19.96
C VAL A 126 2.34 2.12 18.47
N TYR A 127 3.41 1.84 17.74
CA TYR A 127 3.59 1.99 16.29
C TYR A 127 3.52 0.60 15.65
N PRO A 128 2.30 0.09 15.38
CA PRO A 128 2.07 -1.31 15.04
C PRO A 128 2.81 -1.73 13.77
N PHE A 129 2.84 -0.87 12.75
CA PHE A 129 3.49 -1.17 11.48
C PHE A 129 5.01 -1.21 11.62
N CYS A 130 5.61 -0.31 12.42
CA CYS A 130 7.03 -0.40 12.76
C CYS A 130 7.36 -1.74 13.42
N ALA A 131 6.56 -2.17 14.41
CA ALA A 131 6.77 -3.44 15.10
C ALA A 131 6.64 -4.65 14.18
N ILE A 132 5.59 -4.71 13.35
CA ILE A 132 5.39 -5.80 12.38
C ILE A 132 6.55 -5.90 11.40
N ILE A 133 6.94 -4.79 10.77
CA ILE A 133 7.96 -4.83 9.71
C ILE A 133 9.34 -5.14 10.30
N LYS A 134 9.68 -4.58 11.47
CA LYS A 134 10.92 -4.95 12.19
C LYS A 134 10.96 -6.43 12.58
N PHE A 135 9.83 -7.01 12.98
CA PHE A 135 9.73 -8.44 13.24
C PHE A 135 10.00 -9.27 11.98
N LEU A 136 9.46 -8.89 10.83
CA LEU A 136 9.75 -9.58 9.56
C LEU A 136 11.23 -9.47 9.16
N ILE A 137 11.84 -8.29 9.33
CA ILE A 137 13.28 -8.08 9.08
C ILE A 137 14.11 -8.93 10.05
N ALA A 138 13.77 -8.97 11.34
CA ALA A 138 14.47 -9.79 12.32
C ALA A 138 14.46 -11.27 11.96
N ARG A 139 13.33 -11.78 11.44
CA ARG A 139 13.24 -13.16 10.92
C ARG A 139 14.16 -13.38 9.72
N GLN A 140 14.17 -12.44 8.78
CA GLN A 140 15.07 -12.47 7.63
C GLN A 140 16.54 -12.55 8.06
N GLU A 141 16.95 -11.75 9.06
CA GLU A 141 18.33 -11.76 9.60
C GLU A 141 18.68 -13.02 10.41
N MET A 142 17.69 -13.84 10.75
CA MET A 142 17.87 -15.14 11.40
C MET A 142 17.86 -16.29 10.40
N ASP A 143 17.90 -16.01 9.09
CA ASP A 143 17.73 -16.99 8.01
C ASP A 143 16.41 -17.77 8.10
N ILE A 144 15.38 -17.15 8.71
CA ILE A 144 14.01 -17.68 8.77
C ILE A 144 13.19 -16.98 7.71
N GLU A 145 12.30 -17.72 7.02
CA GLU A 145 11.38 -17.12 6.04
C GLU A 145 10.65 -15.92 6.68
N ALA A 146 10.83 -14.76 6.05
CA ALA A 146 10.39 -13.45 6.53
C ALA A 146 8.88 -13.28 6.34
N LYS A 147 8.11 -14.12 7.04
CA LYS A 147 6.65 -14.13 7.04
C LYS A 147 6.08 -14.20 8.45
N ALA A 148 4.87 -13.69 8.61
CA ALA A 148 4.10 -13.79 9.85
C ALA A 148 2.61 -14.01 9.53
N SER A 149 1.99 -14.97 10.22
CA SER A 149 0.53 -15.09 10.27
C SER A 149 -0.06 -14.04 11.22
N LEU A 150 -1.39 -13.90 11.22
CA LEU A 150 -2.06 -13.08 12.24
C LEU A 150 -1.80 -13.61 13.65
N ASP A 151 -1.72 -14.93 13.81
CA ASP A 151 -1.45 -15.57 15.09
C ASP A 151 -0.03 -15.25 15.56
N ASP A 152 0.97 -15.28 14.66
CA ASP A 152 2.32 -14.87 14.99
C ASP A 152 2.37 -13.41 15.46
N ILE A 153 1.64 -12.50 14.80
CA ILE A 153 1.58 -11.10 15.23
C ILE A 153 0.92 -10.98 16.61
N PHE A 154 -0.14 -11.74 16.90
CA PHE A 154 -0.74 -11.75 18.23
C PHE A 154 0.21 -12.28 19.31
N THR A 155 0.90 -13.39 19.06
CA THR A 155 1.69 -14.09 20.09
C THR A 155 3.09 -13.53 20.24
N TYR A 156 3.74 -13.06 19.17
CA TYR A 156 5.09 -12.50 19.24
C TYR A 156 5.08 -10.99 19.48
N ILE A 157 4.16 -10.25 18.89
CA ILE A 157 4.22 -8.77 18.91
C ILE A 157 3.25 -8.20 19.93
N ILE A 158 1.95 -8.48 19.78
CA ILE A 158 0.92 -7.89 20.65
C ILE A 158 1.04 -8.46 22.07
N GLY A 159 1.19 -9.77 22.21
CA GLY A 159 1.30 -10.44 23.50
C GLY A 159 2.56 -10.05 24.29
N ASN A 160 3.66 -9.72 23.62
CA ASN A 160 4.88 -9.19 24.25
C ASN A 160 4.84 -7.66 24.45
N ASN A 161 3.72 -6.99 24.17
CA ASN A 161 3.54 -5.54 24.30
C ASN A 161 4.55 -4.71 23.49
N CYS A 162 4.96 -5.19 22.31
CA CYS A 162 5.89 -4.44 21.46
C CYS A 162 5.26 -3.12 21.01
N THR A 163 6.08 -2.07 21.03
CA THR A 163 5.69 -0.69 20.76
C THR A 163 6.15 -0.19 19.39
N GLY A 164 7.10 -0.89 18.75
CA GLY A 164 7.77 -0.46 17.53
C GLY A 164 8.98 0.44 17.76
N PHE A 165 9.26 0.84 19.01
CA PHE A 165 10.49 1.56 19.38
C PHE A 165 11.70 0.63 19.54
N GLU A 166 11.45 -0.66 19.74
CA GLU A 166 12.49 -1.65 19.96
C GLU A 166 13.40 -1.80 18.73
N ASP A 167 14.64 -2.22 18.97
CA ASP A 167 15.61 -2.52 17.92
C ASP A 167 15.42 -3.94 17.37
N ILE A 168 16.19 -4.29 16.34
CA ILE A 168 16.06 -5.58 15.67
C ILE A 168 16.48 -6.75 16.57
N ASP A 169 17.47 -6.56 17.44
CA ASP A 169 17.93 -7.63 18.33
C ASP A 169 16.88 -7.99 19.38
N TYR A 170 16.09 -7.02 19.85
CA TYR A 170 14.89 -7.29 20.63
C TYR A 170 13.91 -8.20 19.88
N PHE A 171 13.60 -7.91 18.61
CA PHE A 171 12.68 -8.73 17.81
C PHE A 171 13.22 -10.13 17.53
N LYS A 172 14.54 -10.30 17.37
CA LYS A 172 15.19 -11.62 17.25
C LYS A 172 15.04 -12.48 18.51
N ALA A 173 15.02 -11.84 19.68
CA ALA A 173 14.93 -12.50 20.97
C ALA A 173 13.49 -12.85 21.41
N LEU A 174 12.47 -12.42 20.66
CA LEU A 174 11.07 -12.64 21.03
C LEU A 174 10.71 -14.13 21.10
N LYS A 175 9.90 -14.47 22.12
CA LYS A 175 9.28 -15.77 22.28
C LYS A 175 7.75 -15.61 22.18
N PRO A 176 7.03 -16.58 21.60
CA PRO A 176 5.59 -16.49 21.52
C PRO A 176 4.99 -16.60 22.92
N VAL A 177 3.98 -15.80 23.21
CA VAL A 177 3.18 -15.89 24.43
C VAL A 177 1.73 -16.25 24.11
N GLU A 178 1.01 -16.85 25.05
CA GLU A 178 -0.43 -17.10 24.88
C GLU A 178 -1.16 -15.75 24.80
N TYR A 179 -1.95 -15.56 23.75
CA TYR A 179 -2.80 -14.40 23.58
C TYR A 179 -4.18 -14.83 23.10
N ARG A 180 -5.23 -14.46 23.85
CA ARG A 180 -6.62 -14.75 23.48
C ARG A 180 -7.22 -13.49 22.87
N TYR A 181 -7.33 -13.48 21.55
CA TYR A 181 -7.99 -12.42 20.80
C TYR A 181 -9.46 -12.75 20.54
N THR A 182 -10.25 -11.71 20.34
CA THR A 182 -11.62 -11.79 19.83
C THR A 182 -11.64 -11.84 18.29
N ASP A 183 -12.76 -12.28 17.70
CA ASP A 183 -12.97 -12.22 16.25
C ASP A 183 -12.84 -10.78 15.70
N THR A 184 -13.29 -9.80 16.48
CA THR A 184 -13.14 -8.39 16.16
C THR A 184 -11.68 -8.00 16.08
N GLU A 185 -10.86 -8.31 17.09
CA GLU A 185 -9.43 -8.00 17.06
C GLU A 185 -8.72 -8.68 15.89
N ARG A 186 -9.04 -9.96 15.62
CA ARG A 186 -8.47 -10.69 14.48
C ARG A 186 -8.83 -10.02 13.15
N ARG A 187 -10.09 -9.61 12.97
CA ARG A 187 -10.53 -8.87 11.78
C ARG A 187 -9.80 -7.54 11.64
N GLN A 188 -9.71 -6.75 12.71
CA GLN A 188 -9.08 -5.43 12.70
C GLN A 188 -7.60 -5.55 12.35
N LEU A 189 -6.87 -6.49 12.97
CA LEU A 189 -5.48 -6.75 12.64
C LEU A 189 -5.31 -7.20 11.19
N ARG A 190 -6.18 -8.09 10.70
CA ARG A 190 -6.16 -8.52 9.29
C ARG A 190 -6.31 -7.33 8.34
N GLU A 191 -7.26 -6.44 8.60
CA GLU A 191 -7.47 -5.27 7.76
C GLU A 191 -6.26 -4.31 7.78
N MET A 192 -5.61 -4.12 8.94
CA MET A 192 -4.35 -3.36 9.04
C MET A 192 -3.23 -3.98 8.20
N VAL A 193 -3.05 -5.30 8.34
CA VAL A 193 -2.01 -6.06 7.62
C VAL A 193 -2.24 -5.98 6.12
N ILE A 194 -3.48 -6.13 5.66
CA ILE A 194 -3.82 -5.99 4.24
C ILE A 194 -3.57 -4.56 3.75
N PHE A 195 -3.96 -3.54 4.52
CA PHE A 195 -3.74 -2.15 4.15
C PHE A 195 -2.26 -1.83 3.93
N VAL A 196 -1.39 -2.20 4.89
CA VAL A 196 0.05 -1.92 4.79
C VAL A 196 0.75 -2.80 3.75
N SER A 197 0.18 -3.96 3.40
CA SER A 197 0.73 -4.85 2.36
C SER A 197 0.72 -4.28 0.95
N GLN A 198 0.13 -3.09 0.77
CA GLN A 198 0.27 -2.31 -0.45
C GLN A 198 1.69 -1.75 -0.65
N LEU A 199 2.53 -1.72 0.40
CA LEU A 199 3.97 -1.47 0.26
C LEU A 199 4.58 -2.47 -0.72
N SER A 200 5.45 -1.99 -1.60
CA SER A 200 6.10 -2.84 -2.61
C SER A 200 6.86 -4.02 -2.00
N VAL A 201 7.46 -3.82 -0.84
CA VAL A 201 8.20 -4.82 -0.05
C VAL A 201 7.33 -5.83 0.70
N LEU A 202 6.00 -5.65 0.76
CA LEU A 202 5.11 -6.53 1.52
C LEU A 202 4.11 -7.24 0.60
N LYS A 203 3.75 -8.50 0.93
CA LYS A 203 2.71 -9.25 0.23
C LYS A 203 1.89 -10.09 1.20
N VAL A 204 0.57 -10.17 1.00
CA VAL A 204 -0.31 -11.03 1.79
C VAL A 204 -0.90 -12.11 0.89
N TYR A 205 -0.56 -13.36 1.15
CA TYR A 205 -1.14 -14.53 0.48
C TYR A 205 -1.03 -15.76 1.38
N GLY A 206 -1.90 -16.75 1.17
CA GLY A 206 -1.87 -18.00 1.95
C GLY A 206 -2.07 -17.83 3.47
N GLY A 207 -2.63 -16.71 3.93
CA GLY A 207 -2.83 -16.41 5.36
C GLY A 207 -1.62 -15.79 6.06
N TYR A 208 -0.55 -15.46 5.33
CA TYR A 208 0.66 -14.85 5.86
C TYR A 208 0.91 -13.48 5.22
N LEU A 209 1.49 -12.57 6.01
CA LEU A 209 2.19 -11.39 5.53
C LEU A 209 3.65 -11.77 5.31
N TYR A 210 4.18 -11.47 4.13
CA TYR A 210 5.57 -11.68 3.73
C TYR A 210 6.27 -10.35 3.52
N LEU A 211 7.57 -10.32 3.87
CA LEU A 211 8.54 -9.32 3.44
C LEU A 211 9.32 -9.89 2.25
N ASP A 212 9.37 -9.13 1.15
CA ASP A 212 10.14 -9.49 -0.04
C ASP A 212 11.64 -9.37 0.23
N GLU A 213 12.45 -9.98 -0.63
CA GLU A 213 13.90 -9.87 -0.51
C GLU A 213 14.34 -8.41 -0.69
N ILE A 214 14.88 -7.84 0.38
CA ILE A 214 15.49 -6.50 0.39
C ILE A 214 17.01 -6.63 0.56
N ASN A 215 17.77 -5.82 -0.18
CA ASN A 215 19.22 -5.75 -0.01
C ASN A 215 19.60 -4.97 1.27
N GLU A 216 20.87 -5.06 1.67
CA GLU A 216 21.37 -4.44 2.91
C GLU A 216 21.19 -2.92 2.95
N ASN A 217 21.34 -2.23 1.81
CA ASN A 217 21.13 -0.78 1.73
C ASN A 217 19.67 -0.41 1.95
N ALA A 218 18.74 -1.14 1.30
CA ALA A 218 17.31 -0.97 1.48
C ALA A 218 16.90 -1.20 2.92
N LYS A 219 17.39 -2.29 3.53
CA LYS A 219 17.16 -2.61 4.93
C LYS A 219 17.67 -1.50 5.86
N ALA A 220 18.90 -1.03 5.65
CA ALA A 220 19.49 0.05 6.44
C ALA A 220 18.69 1.36 6.33
N GLU A 221 18.23 1.71 5.12
CA GLU A 221 17.37 2.88 4.89
C GLU A 221 16.02 2.73 5.59
N MET A 222 15.36 1.57 5.42
CA MET A 222 14.08 1.26 6.10
C MET A 222 14.20 1.41 7.61
N LEU A 223 15.21 0.81 8.23
CA LEU A 223 15.41 0.84 9.68
C LEU A 223 15.73 2.25 10.20
N SER A 224 16.58 2.99 9.49
CA SER A 224 17.04 4.31 9.94
C SER A 224 16.05 5.45 9.67
N GLN A 225 15.23 5.34 8.62
CA GLN A 225 14.38 6.43 8.15
C GLN A 225 12.88 6.16 8.32
N PHE A 226 12.40 4.96 7.98
CA PHE A 226 10.95 4.71 7.83
C PHE A 226 10.34 3.87 8.95
N LEU A 227 11.14 3.01 9.60
CA LEU A 227 10.74 2.18 10.74
C LEU A 227 11.15 2.81 12.07
N LYS A 228 11.42 4.12 12.07
CA LYS A 228 11.68 4.91 13.26
C LYS A 228 10.40 5.63 13.67
N PRO A 229 9.76 5.23 14.78
CA PRO A 229 8.59 5.94 15.29
C PRO A 229 8.82 7.45 15.46
N GLU A 230 7.84 8.27 15.10
CA GLU A 230 7.92 9.71 15.29
C GLU A 230 7.94 10.05 16.80
N ASN A 231 9.11 10.35 17.34
CA ASN A 231 9.26 10.62 18.76
C ASN A 231 8.96 12.09 19.11
N ARG A 232 7.68 12.47 19.18
CA ARG A 232 7.22 13.77 19.65
C ARG A 232 6.23 13.66 20.81
N PHE A 233 6.06 14.74 21.56
CA PHE A 233 5.02 14.84 22.57
C PHE A 233 3.64 14.99 21.92
N PRO A 234 2.68 14.12 22.24
CA PRO A 234 1.34 14.20 21.68
C PRO A 234 0.55 15.38 22.28
N LYS A 235 -0.31 16.00 21.47
CA LYS A 235 -1.25 17.02 21.94
C LYS A 235 -2.43 16.37 22.66
N ALA A 236 -2.98 17.08 23.64
CA ALA A 236 -4.16 16.65 24.39
C ALA A 236 -5.42 16.72 23.50
N GLU A 237 -5.57 17.80 22.72
CA GLU A 237 -6.68 17.98 21.81
C GLU A 237 -6.56 17.06 20.58
N ARG A 238 -7.60 16.25 20.34
CA ARG A 238 -7.62 15.23 19.28
C ARG A 238 -7.37 15.81 17.89
N ILE A 239 -8.04 16.92 17.58
CA ILE A 239 -7.95 17.52 16.24
C ILE A 239 -6.57 18.15 16.02
N GLU A 240 -6.01 18.82 17.03
CA GLU A 240 -4.67 19.39 16.97
C GLU A 240 -3.62 18.29 16.80
N GLU A 241 -3.72 17.22 17.58
CA GLU A 241 -2.84 16.06 17.46
C GLU A 241 -2.92 15.43 16.07
N PHE A 242 -4.14 15.26 15.54
CA PHE A 242 -4.34 14.65 14.23
C PHE A 242 -3.72 15.50 13.11
N LEU A 243 -3.92 16.82 13.14
CA LEU A 243 -3.34 17.73 12.15
C LEU A 243 -1.82 17.81 12.26
N GLU A 244 -1.26 17.83 13.49
CA GLU A 244 0.19 17.85 13.68
C GLU A 244 0.84 16.54 13.19
N MET A 245 0.27 15.39 13.54
CA MET A 245 0.74 14.07 13.07
C MET A 245 0.76 13.99 11.55
N THR A 246 -0.26 14.55 10.90
CA THR A 246 -0.44 14.46 9.45
C THR A 246 0.22 15.62 8.69
N SER A 247 1.00 16.47 9.37
CA SER A 247 1.69 17.59 8.74
C SER A 247 2.94 17.17 7.93
N ILE A 248 3.21 17.89 6.85
CA ILE A 248 4.38 17.72 5.97
C ILE A 248 5.51 18.71 6.31
N THR A 249 5.28 19.67 7.21
CA THR A 249 6.25 20.73 7.58
C THR A 249 7.62 20.20 8.02
N LYS A 250 7.71 18.96 8.52
CA LYS A 250 8.96 18.26 8.90
C LYS A 250 9.73 17.59 7.74
N LYS A 251 9.37 17.90 6.48
CA LYS A 251 9.86 17.27 5.23
C LYS A 251 9.35 15.84 5.04
N ILE A 252 8.79 15.56 3.86
CA ILE A 252 8.52 14.18 3.42
C ILE A 252 9.86 13.52 3.09
N ILE A 253 10.10 12.35 3.67
CA ILE A 253 11.24 11.50 3.33
C ILE A 253 10.75 10.53 2.26
N ILE A 254 11.48 10.44 1.15
CA ILE A 254 11.14 9.57 0.03
C ILE A 254 12.15 8.42 0.00
N PRO A 255 11.70 7.17 -0.11
CA PRO A 255 12.59 6.03 -0.31
C PRO A 255 13.54 6.24 -1.49
N THR A 256 14.82 5.99 -1.25
CA THR A 256 15.87 6.00 -2.30
C THR A 256 16.31 4.60 -2.69
N PHE A 257 16.05 3.61 -1.84
CA PHE A 257 16.42 2.23 -2.11
C PHE A 257 15.58 1.59 -3.22
N GLU A 258 16.15 0.58 -3.85
CA GLU A 258 15.41 -0.27 -4.78
C GLU A 258 15.20 -1.66 -4.16
N VAL A 259 14.00 -2.21 -4.35
CA VAL A 259 13.65 -3.57 -3.93
C VAL A 259 14.01 -4.51 -5.07
N PHE A 260 15.31 -4.78 -5.27
CA PHE A 260 15.75 -5.72 -6.29
C PHE A 260 16.91 -6.59 -5.81
N THR A 261 16.84 -7.86 -6.24
CA THR A 261 17.97 -8.63 -6.74
C THR A 261 18.06 -8.33 -8.26
N ALA A 262 18.95 -7.42 -8.68
CA ALA A 262 19.00 -7.00 -10.09
C ALA A 262 19.98 -7.85 -10.93
N ASP A 263 19.58 -8.14 -12.18
CA ASP A 263 20.48 -8.47 -13.30
C ASP A 263 21.10 -7.15 -13.81
N PRO A 264 22.44 -7.04 -13.95
CA PRO A 264 23.12 -5.80 -14.34
C PRO A 264 22.63 -5.16 -15.65
N ALA A 265 22.07 -5.92 -16.58
CA ALA A 265 21.58 -5.40 -17.87
C ALA A 265 20.38 -4.46 -17.74
N ASP A 266 19.67 -4.52 -16.61
CA ASP A 266 18.45 -3.76 -16.40
C ASP A 266 18.66 -2.42 -15.68
N VAL A 267 19.86 -2.16 -15.17
CA VAL A 267 20.24 -0.90 -14.49
C VAL A 267 20.20 0.27 -15.47
N GLU A 268 20.48 0.02 -16.77
CA GLU A 268 20.38 1.03 -17.84
C GLU A 268 18.95 1.52 -18.11
N PHE A 269 17.91 0.78 -17.69
CA PHE A 269 16.50 1.15 -17.93
C PHE A 269 15.85 1.95 -16.80
N ILE A 270 16.52 2.10 -15.65
CA ILE A 270 15.96 2.69 -14.41
C ILE A 270 16.26 4.20 -14.30
N GLU A 271 16.75 4.85 -15.35
CA GLU A 271 17.06 6.28 -15.26
C GLU A 271 15.79 7.18 -15.24
N GLY A 272 15.58 7.87 -14.10
CA GLY A 272 14.94 9.19 -14.07
C GLY A 272 13.49 9.32 -13.58
N ASN A 273 12.72 8.25 -13.29
CA ASN A 273 11.32 8.41 -12.84
C ASN A 273 10.88 7.41 -11.75
N LYS A 274 10.53 7.93 -10.57
CA LYS A 274 10.08 7.14 -9.41
C LYS A 274 8.87 6.24 -9.67
N LYS A 275 7.93 6.67 -10.52
CA LYS A 275 6.79 5.83 -10.91
C LYS A 275 7.25 4.59 -11.66
N ARG A 276 8.28 4.72 -12.51
CA ARG A 276 8.87 3.56 -13.21
C ARG A 276 9.52 2.61 -12.22
N VAL A 277 10.23 3.13 -11.21
CA VAL A 277 10.83 2.30 -10.16
C VAL A 277 9.77 1.45 -9.47
N GLU A 278 8.65 2.04 -9.06
CA GLU A 278 7.57 1.31 -8.40
C GLU A 278 6.97 0.21 -9.28
N HIS A 279 6.66 0.54 -10.54
CA HIS A 279 6.19 -0.45 -11.51
C HIS A 279 7.16 -1.62 -11.66
N PHE A 280 8.46 -1.35 -11.80
CA PHE A 280 9.49 -2.40 -11.89
C PHE A 280 9.59 -3.23 -10.62
N ARG A 281 9.44 -2.63 -9.43
CA ARG A 281 9.41 -3.39 -8.15
C ARG A 281 8.28 -4.41 -8.15
N VAL A 282 7.11 -4.05 -8.65
CA VAL A 282 5.98 -4.98 -8.78
C VAL A 282 6.30 -6.10 -9.77
N GLU A 283 6.77 -5.80 -10.98
CA GLU A 283 7.08 -6.79 -12.04
C GLU A 283 8.22 -7.77 -11.65
N ARG A 284 9.09 -7.34 -10.74
CA ARG A 284 10.26 -8.12 -10.29
C ARG A 284 10.13 -8.71 -8.89
N SER A 285 9.02 -8.50 -8.20
CA SER A 285 8.79 -9.08 -6.87
C SER A 285 8.88 -10.61 -6.93
N GLY A 286 9.87 -11.18 -6.23
CA GLY A 286 10.08 -12.62 -6.14
C GLY A 286 8.88 -13.32 -5.48
N LEU A 287 8.32 -12.67 -4.45
CA LEU A 287 7.08 -13.13 -3.81
C LEU A 287 5.88 -13.09 -4.73
N LEU A 288 5.71 -12.02 -5.53
CA LEU A 288 4.59 -11.94 -6.46
C LEU A 288 4.69 -12.99 -7.56
N ARG A 289 5.90 -13.26 -8.07
CA ARG A 289 6.17 -14.36 -9.00
C ARG A 289 5.84 -15.72 -8.39
N LYS A 290 6.30 -15.97 -7.15
CA LYS A 290 6.00 -17.20 -6.39
C LYS A 290 4.49 -17.38 -6.23
N TYR A 291 3.77 -16.32 -5.82
CA TYR A 291 2.32 -16.36 -5.66
C TYR A 291 1.59 -16.55 -6.99
N TYR A 292 1.97 -15.83 -8.04
CA TYR A 292 1.38 -15.97 -9.37
C TYR A 292 1.51 -17.38 -9.92
N ARG A 293 2.69 -18.01 -9.78
CA ARG A 293 2.95 -19.40 -10.19
C ARG A 293 2.09 -20.41 -9.42
N GLN A 294 1.82 -20.18 -8.13
CA GLN A 294 0.95 -21.05 -7.34
C GLN A 294 -0.50 -21.02 -7.85
N VAL A 295 -0.98 -19.85 -8.26
CA VAL A 295 -2.35 -19.68 -8.80
C VAL A 295 -2.44 -20.11 -10.26
N ASN A 296 -1.37 -19.92 -11.04
CA ASN A 296 -1.28 -20.20 -12.47
C ASN A 296 -0.14 -21.21 -12.72
N PRO A 297 -0.31 -22.51 -12.42
CA PRO A 297 0.78 -23.48 -12.52
C PRO A 297 1.21 -23.76 -13.97
N THR A 298 0.33 -23.52 -14.95
CA THR A 298 0.61 -23.70 -16.37
C THR A 298 1.09 -22.38 -16.99
N PRO A 299 2.34 -22.29 -17.49
CA PRO A 299 2.89 -21.04 -17.99
C PRO A 299 2.42 -20.74 -19.42
N VAL A 300 1.21 -20.21 -19.57
CA VAL A 300 0.66 -19.74 -20.85
C VAL A 300 0.78 -18.22 -20.93
N CYS A 301 1.38 -17.70 -22.01
CA CYS A 301 1.49 -16.25 -22.22
C CYS A 301 0.10 -15.64 -22.45
N CYS A 302 -0.25 -14.61 -21.67
CA CYS A 302 -1.53 -13.91 -21.79
C CYS A 302 -1.68 -13.15 -23.13
N ALA A 303 -0.57 -12.73 -23.77
CA ALA A 303 -0.61 -11.99 -25.03
C ALA A 303 -0.69 -12.90 -26.25
N CYS A 304 0.25 -13.82 -26.43
CA CYS A 304 0.35 -14.65 -27.64
C CYS A 304 -0.25 -16.05 -27.49
N GLY A 305 -0.76 -16.42 -26.31
CA GLY A 305 -1.36 -17.73 -26.04
C GLY A 305 -0.38 -18.92 -26.06
N ALA A 306 0.91 -18.69 -26.30
CA ALA A 306 1.88 -19.78 -26.37
C ALA A 306 2.09 -20.44 -24.99
N ALA A 307 1.99 -21.77 -24.96
CA ALA A 307 2.34 -22.58 -23.81
C ALA A 307 3.88 -22.69 -23.70
N MET A 308 4.45 -22.04 -22.70
CA MET A 308 5.90 -21.94 -22.54
C MET A 308 6.53 -23.28 -22.18
N SER A 309 5.82 -24.13 -21.45
CA SER A 309 6.27 -25.50 -21.15
C SER A 309 6.38 -26.38 -22.40
N THR A 310 5.59 -26.13 -23.44
CA THR A 310 5.70 -26.83 -24.73
C THR A 310 6.80 -26.26 -25.59
N ARG A 311 6.92 -24.92 -25.62
CA ARG A 311 7.92 -24.22 -26.43
C ARG A 311 9.34 -24.38 -25.87
N TYR A 312 9.47 -24.42 -24.55
CA TYR A 312 10.72 -24.49 -23.80
C TYR A 312 10.63 -25.59 -22.72
N PRO A 313 10.65 -26.88 -23.11
CA PRO A 313 10.39 -28.00 -22.20
C PRO A 313 11.46 -28.21 -21.13
N TRP A 314 12.62 -27.56 -21.25
CA TRP A 314 13.69 -27.58 -20.24
C TRP A 314 13.54 -26.49 -19.17
N THR A 315 12.44 -25.73 -19.17
CA THR A 315 12.18 -24.68 -18.17
C THR A 315 11.05 -25.09 -17.22
N ASP A 316 11.22 -24.85 -15.93
CA ASP A 316 10.20 -25.18 -14.91
C ASP A 316 9.01 -24.21 -14.96
N TYR A 317 9.25 -22.93 -15.26
CA TYR A 317 8.25 -21.89 -15.39
C TYR A 317 8.87 -20.66 -16.08
N MET A 318 8.34 -20.25 -17.23
CA MET A 318 8.93 -19.16 -18.04
C MET A 318 7.87 -18.10 -18.39
N LEU A 319 7.51 -17.26 -17.42
CA LEU A 319 6.72 -16.06 -17.66
C LEU A 319 7.27 -14.92 -16.80
N ASP A 320 7.32 -13.74 -17.40
CA ASP A 320 7.51 -12.48 -16.68
C ASP A 320 6.16 -11.96 -16.18
N ILE A 321 6.16 -11.41 -14.99
CA ILE A 321 5.00 -10.75 -14.39
C ILE A 321 4.93 -9.34 -14.95
N HIS A 322 3.78 -8.98 -15.50
CA HIS A 322 3.48 -7.65 -15.99
C HIS A 322 2.33 -7.04 -15.19
N HIS A 323 2.48 -5.77 -14.81
CA HIS A 323 1.49 -5.03 -14.05
C HIS A 323 0.61 -4.18 -14.98
N LEU A 324 -0.71 -4.36 -14.89
CA LEU A 324 -1.69 -3.70 -15.77
C LEU A 324 -2.10 -2.30 -15.31
N LEU A 325 -1.68 -1.86 -14.13
CA LEU A 325 -2.05 -0.55 -13.59
C LEU A 325 -1.08 0.56 -14.04
N PRO A 326 -1.47 1.84 -13.87
CA PRO A 326 -0.55 2.96 -14.00
C PRO A 326 0.75 2.73 -13.24
N LEU A 327 1.84 3.33 -13.72
CA LEU A 327 3.18 3.09 -13.20
C LEU A 327 3.29 3.44 -11.70
N SER A 328 2.53 4.42 -11.23
CA SER A 328 2.51 4.82 -9.81
C SER A 328 1.70 3.91 -8.87
N SER A 329 0.91 2.98 -9.41
CA SER A 329 -0.07 2.21 -8.62
C SER A 329 0.57 1.00 -7.94
N SER A 330 0.02 0.62 -6.79
CA SER A 330 0.35 -0.62 -6.10
C SER A 330 -0.40 -1.80 -6.67
N VAL A 331 0.04 -3.02 -6.37
CA VAL A 331 -0.80 -4.22 -6.59
C VAL A 331 -2.08 -4.07 -5.77
N ALA A 332 -3.23 -4.30 -6.41
CA ALA A 332 -4.52 -4.20 -5.75
C ALA A 332 -4.65 -5.11 -4.53
N ILE A 333 -5.49 -4.71 -3.58
CA ILE A 333 -5.81 -5.49 -2.38
C ILE A 333 -7.27 -5.98 -2.39
N SER A 334 -7.52 -7.08 -1.70
CA SER A 334 -8.85 -7.68 -1.52
C SER A 334 -9.10 -8.01 -0.04
N SER A 335 -10.29 -8.50 0.28
CA SER A 335 -10.59 -9.05 1.61
C SER A 335 -9.69 -10.23 2.03
N HIS A 336 -9.01 -10.85 1.07
CA HIS A 336 -8.17 -12.03 1.27
C HIS A 336 -6.65 -11.74 1.24
N GLY A 337 -6.24 -10.50 0.93
CA GLY A 337 -4.82 -10.14 0.79
C GLY A 337 -4.50 -9.46 -0.53
N THR A 338 -3.27 -9.65 -1.00
CA THR A 338 -2.78 -9.16 -2.30
C THR A 338 -3.60 -9.80 -3.43
N SER A 339 -4.13 -8.96 -4.32
CA SER A 339 -4.91 -9.37 -5.48
C SER A 339 -4.01 -9.52 -6.71
N LEU A 340 -4.19 -10.61 -7.47
CA LEU A 340 -3.51 -10.79 -8.77
C LEU A 340 -4.35 -10.25 -9.94
N ALA A 341 -5.48 -9.59 -9.68
CA ALA A 341 -6.42 -9.15 -10.72
C ALA A 341 -5.79 -8.20 -11.75
N ASP A 342 -4.75 -7.48 -11.35
CA ASP A 342 -4.07 -6.50 -12.20
C ASP A 342 -2.70 -6.98 -12.66
N ILE A 343 -2.44 -8.28 -12.55
CA ILE A 343 -1.16 -8.92 -12.88
C ILE A 343 -1.38 -10.00 -13.92
N VAL A 344 -0.54 -10.01 -14.95
CA VAL A 344 -0.57 -11.03 -16.00
C VAL A 344 0.81 -11.62 -16.23
N GLY A 345 0.84 -12.87 -16.69
CA GLY A 345 2.06 -13.55 -17.11
C GLY A 345 2.27 -13.41 -18.61
N LEU A 346 3.42 -12.88 -19.01
CA LEU A 346 3.82 -12.71 -20.40
C LEU A 346 5.12 -13.48 -20.67
N CYS A 347 5.29 -14.03 -21.87
CA CYS A 347 6.61 -14.53 -22.26
C CYS A 347 7.59 -13.35 -22.42
N PRO A 348 8.92 -13.56 -22.30
CA PRO A 348 9.89 -12.46 -22.34
C PRO A 348 9.79 -11.58 -23.59
N SER A 349 9.46 -12.18 -24.75
CA SER A 349 9.26 -11.44 -25.99
C SER A 349 8.01 -10.55 -25.96
N CYS A 350 6.88 -11.08 -25.50
CA CYS A 350 5.63 -10.31 -25.40
C CYS A 350 5.71 -9.24 -24.32
N HIS A 351 6.35 -9.53 -23.20
CA HIS A 351 6.58 -8.56 -22.12
C HIS A 351 7.33 -7.32 -22.65
N ARG A 352 8.46 -7.54 -23.35
CA ARG A 352 9.21 -6.47 -24.01
C ARG A 352 8.38 -5.72 -25.05
N ALA A 353 7.60 -6.44 -25.87
CA ALA A 353 6.77 -5.83 -26.91
C ALA A 353 5.69 -4.91 -26.33
N VAL A 354 4.99 -5.33 -25.27
CA VAL A 354 3.98 -4.52 -24.55
C VAL A 354 4.60 -3.24 -24.00
N HIS A 355 5.76 -3.33 -23.34
CA HIS A 355 6.49 -2.14 -22.85
C HIS A 355 6.95 -1.19 -23.97
N MET A 356 7.25 -1.70 -25.16
CA MET A 356 7.53 -0.88 -26.35
C MET A 356 6.26 -0.20 -26.86
N TYR A 357 5.13 -0.92 -26.89
CA TYR A 357 3.83 -0.39 -27.27
C TYR A 357 3.39 0.75 -26.33
N TYR A 358 3.48 0.54 -25.01
CA TYR A 358 3.16 1.58 -24.01
C TYR A 358 3.96 2.85 -24.22
N ARG A 359 5.28 2.73 -24.44
CA ARG A 359 6.14 3.91 -24.70
C ARG A 359 5.71 4.67 -25.94
N LYS A 360 5.38 3.97 -27.03
CA LYS A 360 4.88 4.58 -28.27
C LYS A 360 3.53 5.27 -28.02
N TRP A 361 2.62 4.60 -27.33
CA TRP A 361 1.28 5.10 -27.03
C TRP A 361 1.32 6.33 -26.13
N LEU A 362 2.05 6.28 -25.01
CA LEU A 362 2.19 7.39 -24.07
C LEU A 362 2.83 8.62 -24.73
N LYS A 363 3.87 8.42 -25.56
CA LYS A 363 4.51 9.50 -26.32
C LYS A 363 3.53 10.13 -27.32
N ALA A 364 2.75 9.32 -28.03
CA ALA A 364 1.76 9.82 -29.00
C ALA A 364 0.62 10.60 -28.34
N ASN A 365 0.34 10.34 -27.07
CA ASN A 365 -0.71 11.03 -26.29
C ASN A 365 -0.14 12.15 -25.38
N GLU A 366 1.17 12.42 -25.44
CA GLU A 366 1.85 13.40 -24.57
C GLU A 366 1.63 13.14 -23.06
N GLN A 367 1.54 11.86 -22.70
CA GLN A 367 1.31 11.44 -21.32
C GLN A 367 2.59 10.84 -20.72
N SER A 368 2.84 11.13 -19.44
CA SER A 368 3.95 10.52 -18.69
C SER A 368 3.57 9.16 -18.08
N ASP A 369 2.27 8.89 -17.94
CA ASP A 369 1.68 7.70 -17.32
C ASP A 369 0.20 7.60 -17.72
N PHE A 370 -0.42 6.44 -17.50
CA PHE A 370 -1.85 6.24 -17.68
C PHE A 370 -2.64 7.06 -16.65
N LYS A 371 -3.73 7.67 -17.09
CA LYS A 371 -4.63 8.49 -16.27
C LYS A 371 -5.52 7.66 -15.36
N THR A 372 -5.93 6.48 -15.82
CA THR A 372 -6.84 5.60 -15.08
C THR A 372 -6.44 4.14 -15.26
N LYS A 373 -6.89 3.29 -14.32
CA LYS A 373 -6.81 1.84 -14.44
C LYS A 373 -7.46 1.32 -15.72
N GLN A 374 -8.59 1.90 -16.12
CA GLN A 374 -9.29 1.49 -17.34
C GLN A 374 -8.47 1.80 -18.60
N GLU A 375 -7.85 2.99 -18.66
CA GLU A 375 -6.98 3.37 -19.78
C GLU A 375 -5.79 2.42 -19.91
N ALA A 376 -5.11 2.09 -18.80
CA ALA A 376 -4.00 1.15 -18.80
C ALA A 376 -4.42 -0.24 -19.31
N HIS A 377 -5.56 -0.74 -18.84
CA HIS A 377 -6.11 -2.02 -19.28
C HIS A 377 -6.52 -2.02 -20.76
N ASP A 378 -7.17 -0.97 -21.24
CA ASP A 378 -7.59 -0.86 -22.65
C ASP A 378 -6.38 -0.80 -23.59
N VAL A 379 -5.31 -0.09 -23.19
CA VAL A 379 -4.06 -0.02 -23.95
C VAL A 379 -3.34 -1.37 -23.94
N PHE A 380 -3.35 -2.11 -22.82
CA PHE A 380 -2.86 -3.49 -22.77
C PHE A 380 -3.59 -4.38 -23.79
N LEU A 381 -4.93 -4.34 -23.81
CA LEU A 381 -5.74 -5.12 -24.74
C LEU A 381 -5.50 -4.76 -26.21
N GLN A 382 -5.16 -3.50 -26.51
CA GLN A 382 -4.75 -3.11 -27.85
C GLN A 382 -3.41 -3.75 -28.22
N ALA A 383 -2.42 -3.68 -27.32
CA ALA A 383 -1.11 -4.28 -27.54
C ALA A 383 -1.18 -5.80 -27.77
N THR A 384 -2.00 -6.52 -26.99
CA THR A 384 -2.15 -7.97 -27.15
C THR A 384 -2.81 -8.35 -28.48
N LYS A 385 -3.76 -7.55 -28.99
CA LYS A 385 -4.36 -7.74 -30.31
C LYS A 385 -3.40 -7.53 -31.47
N GLU A 386 -2.35 -6.72 -31.30
CA GLU A 386 -1.29 -6.56 -32.32
C GLU A 386 -0.25 -7.69 -32.27
N ILE A 387 -0.17 -8.42 -31.15
CA ILE A 387 0.79 -9.51 -30.94
C ILE A 387 0.24 -10.86 -31.41
N ALA A 388 -1.05 -11.10 -31.16
CA ALA A 388 -1.78 -12.32 -31.54
C ALA A 388 -2.07 -12.34 -33.04
#